data_AF-A0A960BN26-F1
#
_entry.id   AF-A0A960BN26-F1
#
_cell.length_a   1.000
_cell.length_b   1.000
_cell.length_c   1.000
_cell.angle_alpha   90.00
_cell.angle_beta   90.00
_cell.angle_gamma   90.00
#
_symmetry.space_group_name_H-M   'P 1'
#
loop_
_entity.id
_entity.type
_entity.pdbx_description
1 polymer ?
#
loop_
_entity_poly.entity_id
_entity_poly.type
_entity_poly.pdbx_seq_one_letter_code
_entity_poly.pdbx_strand_id
1 'polypeptide(L)'
;MAGISKKDVKKYAVTTAQAKEIRQATNWASGGQVEAVRQCESGGNYATNTGNGYYGAYQFDAGTWRSVGGAQYAPYASQAPKFAQDHMAWTLWSRAGWGPWGCA
;
A
#
# COMPACT_ATOMS: atom_id res chain seq x y z
N MET A 1 -8.59 -13.71 -3.98
CA MET A 1 -7.87 -12.44 -3.78
C MET A 1 -8.91 -11.36 -3.52
N ALA A 2 -8.92 -10.78 -2.31
CA ALA A 2 -9.97 -9.84 -1.89
C ALA A 2 -9.72 -8.46 -2.53
N GLY A 3 -10.44 -8.17 -3.61
CA GLY A 3 -10.40 -6.86 -4.27
C GLY A 3 -11.19 -5.78 -3.52
N ILE A 4 -11.12 -4.54 -4.01
CA ILE A 4 -11.87 -3.40 -3.48
C ILE A 4 -13.40 -3.62 -3.52
N SER A 5 -14.09 -3.30 -2.42
CA SER A 5 -15.55 -3.43 -2.33
C SER A 5 -16.28 -2.23 -2.94
N LYS A 6 -17.57 -2.39 -3.30
CA LYS A 6 -18.42 -1.26 -3.75
C LYS A 6 -18.51 -0.16 -2.70
N LYS A 7 -18.48 -0.52 -1.41
CA LYS A 7 -18.49 0.44 -0.28
C LYS A 7 -17.22 1.27 -0.29
N ASP A 8 -16.06 0.64 -0.47
CA ASP A 8 -14.77 1.33 -0.52
C ASP A 8 -14.66 2.24 -1.75
N VAL A 9 -15.16 1.78 -2.90
CA VAL A 9 -15.22 2.59 -4.12
C VAL A 9 -15.97 3.90 -3.87
N LYS A 10 -17.15 3.83 -3.24
CA LYS A 10 -17.92 5.02 -2.88
C LYS A 10 -17.22 5.85 -1.80
N LYS A 11 -16.67 5.22 -0.76
CA LYS A 11 -16.06 5.89 0.39
C LYS A 11 -14.83 6.72 0.01
N TYR A 12 -13.96 6.16 -0.83
CA TYR A 12 -12.70 6.81 -1.20
C TYR A 12 -12.75 7.44 -2.61
N ALA A 13 -13.96 7.63 -3.16
CA ALA A 13 -14.19 8.19 -4.49
C ALA A 13 -13.30 7.54 -5.57
N VAL A 14 -13.15 6.21 -5.52
CA VAL A 14 -12.29 5.47 -6.44
C VAL A 14 -12.94 5.40 -7.81
N THR A 15 -12.21 5.78 -8.86
CA THR A 15 -12.71 5.69 -10.24
C THR A 15 -12.69 4.24 -10.74
N THR A 16 -13.41 3.96 -11.83
CA THR A 16 -13.36 2.63 -12.47
C THR A 16 -11.95 2.24 -12.90
N ALA A 17 -11.14 3.20 -13.36
CA ALA A 17 -9.75 2.99 -13.73
C ALA A 17 -8.90 2.61 -12.51
N GLN A 18 -8.98 3.40 -11.44
CA GLN A 18 -8.29 3.10 -10.17
C GLN A 18 -8.73 1.75 -9.59
N ALA A 19 -10.01 1.39 -9.69
CA ALA A 19 -10.49 0.10 -9.21
C ALA A 19 -9.87 -1.09 -9.97
N LYS A 20 -9.54 -0.92 -11.25
CA LYS A 20 -8.81 -1.94 -12.03
C LYS A 20 -7.35 -2.05 -11.54
N GLU A 21 -6.68 -0.91 -11.34
CA GLU A 21 -5.30 -0.86 -10.82
C GLU A 21 -5.20 -1.46 -9.42
N ILE A 22 -6.14 -1.15 -8.52
CA ILE A 22 -6.18 -1.72 -7.17
C ILE A 22 -6.29 -3.25 -7.21
N ARG A 23 -7.06 -3.82 -8.15
CA ARG A 23 -7.14 -5.28 -8.31
C ARG A 23 -5.80 -5.86 -8.78
N GLN A 24 -5.14 -5.21 -9.73
CA GLN A 24 -3.81 -5.61 -10.18
C GLN A 24 -2.79 -5.53 -9.04
N ALA A 25 -2.78 -4.43 -8.30
CA ALA A 25 -1.92 -4.24 -7.14
C ALA A 25 -2.16 -5.28 -6.04
N THR A 26 -3.42 -5.63 -5.78
CA THR A 26 -3.76 -6.69 -4.80
C THR A 26 -3.22 -8.05 -5.24
N ASN A 27 -3.28 -8.36 -6.54
CA ASN A 27 -2.74 -9.60 -7.09
C ASN A 27 -1.20 -9.62 -7.02
N TRP A 28 -0.54 -8.53 -7.43
CA TRP A 28 0.91 -8.34 -7.29
C TRP A 28 1.33 -8.47 -5.83
N ALA A 29 0.59 -7.83 -4.92
CA ALA A 29 0.85 -7.86 -3.49
C ALA A 29 0.61 -9.23 -2.85
N SER A 30 0.05 -10.19 -3.57
CA SER A 30 -0.06 -11.59 -3.11
C SER A 30 1.16 -12.43 -3.55
N GLY A 31 2.13 -11.84 -4.26
CA GLY A 31 3.36 -12.49 -4.68
C GLY A 31 4.37 -12.65 -3.53
N GLY A 32 5.14 -13.73 -3.58
CA GLY A 32 6.06 -14.13 -2.49
C GLY A 32 7.12 -13.07 -2.16
N GLN A 33 7.67 -12.35 -3.15
CA GLN A 33 8.63 -11.28 -2.89
C GLN A 33 7.99 -10.10 -2.14
N VAL A 34 6.78 -9.69 -2.52
CA VAL A 34 6.07 -8.60 -1.83
C VAL A 34 5.70 -9.02 -0.41
N GLU A 35 5.32 -10.28 -0.22
CA GLU A 35 5.08 -10.83 1.10
C GLU A 35 6.34 -10.84 1.96
N ALA A 36 7.48 -11.31 1.43
CA ALA A 36 8.76 -11.29 2.12
C ALA A 36 9.16 -9.86 2.54
N VAL A 37 8.99 -8.88 1.66
CA VAL A 37 9.20 -7.46 1.98
C VAL A 37 8.30 -7.03 3.12
N ARG A 38 6.97 -7.23 3.03
CA ARG A 38 6.07 -6.84 4.13
C ARG A 38 6.41 -7.50 5.46
N GLN A 39 6.84 -8.77 5.42
CA GLN A 39 7.26 -9.50 6.62
C GLN A 39 8.52 -8.90 7.22
N CYS A 40 9.52 -8.57 6.41
CA CYS A 40 10.73 -7.92 6.89
C CYS A 40 10.46 -6.52 7.46
N GLU A 41 9.64 -5.73 6.75
CA GLU A 41 9.40 -4.32 7.07
C GLU A 41 8.52 -4.13 8.31
N SER A 42 7.50 -4.98 8.49
CA SER A 42 6.47 -4.76 9.51
C SER A 42 5.96 -6.03 10.20
N GLY A 43 6.52 -7.20 9.90
CA GLY A 43 5.92 -8.49 10.26
C GLY A 43 4.57 -8.72 9.56
N GLY A 44 4.34 -8.08 8.41
CA GLY A 44 3.08 -8.15 7.68
C GLY A 44 1.93 -7.34 8.28
N ASN A 45 2.20 -6.47 9.26
CA ASN A 45 1.17 -5.71 9.96
C ASN A 45 0.83 -4.38 9.26
N TYR A 46 -0.38 -4.31 8.69
CA TYR A 46 -0.91 -3.12 8.00
C TYR A 46 -1.21 -1.94 8.91
N ALA A 47 -1.36 -2.18 10.21
CA ALA A 47 -1.63 -1.13 11.19
C ALA A 47 -0.35 -0.64 11.89
N THR A 48 0.84 -1.11 11.48
CA THR A 48 2.10 -0.76 12.14
C THR A 48 2.31 0.74 12.19
N ASN A 49 2.51 1.25 13.42
CA ASN A 49 2.90 2.61 13.71
C ASN A 49 3.64 2.60 15.05
N THR A 50 4.97 2.48 15.00
CA THR A 50 5.83 2.38 16.19
C THR A 50 6.37 3.73 16.65
N GLY A 51 6.02 4.82 15.96
CA GLY A 51 6.59 6.15 16.20
C GLY A 51 7.97 6.36 15.58
N ASN A 52 8.45 5.45 14.71
CA ASN A 52 9.74 5.57 14.02
C ASN A 52 9.71 6.43 12.73
N GLY A 53 8.56 7.07 12.42
CA GLY A 53 8.38 7.89 11.21
C GLY A 53 7.90 7.13 9.98
N TYR A 54 7.74 5.80 10.09
CA TYR A 54 7.25 4.93 9.01
C TYR A 54 5.94 4.26 9.42
N TYR A 55 5.10 3.96 8.43
CA TYR A 55 3.72 3.56 8.65
C TYR A 55 3.31 2.38 7.76
N GLY A 56 2.51 1.48 8.34
CA GLY A 56 1.82 0.40 7.64
C GLY A 56 2.72 -0.77 7.25
N ALA A 57 2.18 -1.69 6.44
CA ALA A 57 2.83 -2.98 6.16
C ALA A 57 4.14 -2.85 5.36
N TYR A 58 4.29 -1.74 4.65
CA TYR A 58 5.40 -1.45 3.74
C TYR A 58 6.33 -0.37 4.28
N GLN A 59 6.15 0.05 5.54
CA GLN A 59 6.94 1.09 6.20
C GLN A 59 7.10 2.34 5.33
N PHE A 60 5.99 2.92 4.90
CA PHE A 60 6.02 4.19 4.17
C PHE A 60 6.35 5.35 5.09
N ASP A 61 7.24 6.25 4.70
CA ASP A 61 7.28 7.59 5.29
C ASP A 61 6.10 8.45 4.78
N ALA A 62 5.75 9.50 5.52
CA ALA A 62 4.60 10.33 5.19
C ALA A 62 4.74 11.11 3.88
N GLY A 63 5.96 11.47 3.47
CA GLY A 63 6.24 12.18 2.23
C GLY A 63 6.04 11.26 1.02
N THR A 64 6.63 10.08 1.06
CA THR A 64 6.47 9.06 0.02
C THR A 64 5.01 8.60 -0.09
N TRP A 65 4.33 8.35 1.03
CA TRP A 65 2.90 8.00 1.03
C TRP A 65 2.05 9.02 0.26
N ARG A 66 2.30 10.32 0.46
CA ARG A 66 1.59 11.38 -0.26
C ARG A 66 2.00 11.45 -1.73
N SER A 67 3.27 11.27 -2.06
CA SER A 67 3.79 11.38 -3.44
C SER A 67 3.25 10.30 -4.38
N VAL A 68 2.84 9.15 -3.84
CA VAL A 68 2.19 8.07 -4.60
C VAL A 68 0.67 8.15 -4.59
N GLY A 69 0.07 9.12 -3.89
CA GLY A 69 -1.38 9.35 -3.87
C GLY A 69 -2.12 8.79 -2.66
N GLY A 70 -1.40 8.29 -1.65
CA GLY A 70 -1.97 7.62 -0.48
C GLY A 70 -2.88 8.53 0.38
N ALA A 71 -2.70 9.84 0.28
CA ALA A 71 -3.55 10.84 0.92
C ALA A 71 -5.04 10.75 0.52
N GLN A 72 -5.37 10.12 -0.62
CA GLN A 72 -6.76 9.80 -0.98
C GLN A 72 -7.43 8.88 0.05
N TYR A 73 -6.67 8.01 0.72
CA TYR A 73 -7.20 6.98 1.61
C TYR A 73 -7.05 7.34 3.08
N ALA A 74 -5.90 7.90 3.47
CA ALA A 74 -5.63 8.36 4.83
C ALA A 74 -4.38 9.27 4.88
N PRO A 75 -4.18 10.07 5.95
CA PRO A 75 -2.95 10.85 6.15
C PRO A 75 -1.67 10.00 6.22
N TYR A 76 -1.77 8.79 6.77
CA TYR A 76 -0.67 7.84 6.94
C TYR A 76 -1.08 6.44 6.46
N ALA A 77 -0.12 5.65 5.98
CA ALA A 77 -0.38 4.31 5.46
C ALA A 77 -1.03 3.39 6.51
N SER A 78 -0.62 3.46 7.78
CA SER A 78 -1.15 2.65 8.88
C SER A 78 -2.64 2.85 9.16
N GLN A 79 -3.21 3.96 8.70
CA GLN A 79 -4.62 4.31 8.83
C GLN A 79 -5.43 3.95 7.58
N ALA A 80 -4.75 3.60 6.48
CA ALA A 80 -5.37 3.22 5.23
C ALA A 80 -5.71 1.72 5.20
N PRO A 81 -6.79 1.33 4.50
CA PRO A 81 -7.12 -0.08 4.32
C PRO A 81 -6.03 -0.82 3.56
N LYS A 82 -5.94 -2.15 3.75
CA LYS A 82 -4.95 -3.02 3.11
C LYS A 82 -4.80 -2.79 1.61
N PHE A 83 -5.92 -2.77 0.86
CA PHE A 83 -5.88 -2.59 -0.59
C PHE A 83 -5.24 -1.26 -1.01
N ALA A 84 -5.36 -0.21 -0.19
CA ALA A 84 -4.77 1.09 -0.49
C ALA A 84 -3.26 1.05 -0.28
N GLN A 85 -2.79 0.40 0.79
CA GLN A 85 -1.37 0.20 1.01
C GLN A 85 -0.74 -0.66 -0.09
N ASP A 86 -1.40 -1.76 -0.49
CA ASP A 86 -0.97 -2.59 -1.62
C ASP A 86 -0.91 -1.77 -2.92
N HIS A 87 -1.91 -0.91 -3.16
CA HIS A 87 -1.97 -0.05 -4.35
C HIS A 87 -0.81 0.95 -4.37
N MET A 88 -0.56 1.65 -3.26
CA MET A 88 0.54 2.62 -3.16
C MET A 88 1.91 1.96 -3.22
N ALA A 89 2.06 0.75 -2.65
CA ALA A 89 3.29 -0.05 -2.79
C ALA A 89 3.54 -0.45 -4.23
N TRP A 90 2.50 -0.92 -4.93
CA TRP A 90 2.58 -1.22 -6.36
C TRP A 90 2.92 0.02 -7.19
N THR A 91 2.33 1.18 -6.88
CA THR A 91 2.64 2.46 -7.56
C THR A 91 4.08 2.89 -7.33
N LEU A 92 4.59 2.80 -6.09
CA LEU A 92 5.99 3.13 -5.78
C LEU A 92 6.94 2.17 -6.51
N TRP A 93 6.67 0.87 -6.42
CA TRP A 93 7.46 -0.17 -7.08
C TRP A 93 7.49 0.01 -8.60
N SER A 94 6.36 0.36 -9.22
CA SER A 94 6.30 0.61 -10.67
C SER A 94 7.14 1.81 -11.11
N ARG A 95 7.46 2.74 -10.19
CA ARG A 95 8.27 3.94 -10.47
C ARG A 95 9.75 3.75 -10.16
N ALA A 96 10.07 3.07 -9.07
CA ALA A 96 11.42 3.02 -8.49
C ALA A 96 11.99 1.59 -8.35
N GLY A 97 11.23 0.57 -8.74
CA GLY A 97 11.56 -0.82 -8.46
C GLY A 97 11.60 -1.10 -6.96
N TRP A 98 12.51 -1.98 -6.55
CA TRP A 98 12.64 -2.44 -5.17
C TRP A 98 13.54 -1.57 -4.28
N GLY A 99 14.25 -0.59 -4.84
CA GLY A 99 15.19 0.27 -4.10
C GLY A 99 14.65 0.93 -2.82
N PRO A 100 13.35 1.28 -2.71
CA PRO A 100 12.79 1.83 -1.47
C PRO A 100 12.69 0.85 -0.29
N TRP A 101 12.79 -0.46 -0.53
CA TRP A 101 12.68 -1.49 0.51
C TRP A 101 14.01 -2.23 0.66
N GLY A 102 14.64 -2.09 1.83
CA GLY A 102 15.98 -2.65 2.08
C GLY A 102 16.01 -4.17 2.15
N CYS A 103 14.86 -4.80 2.33
CA CYS A 103 14.71 -6.25 2.45
C CYS A 103 14.27 -6.97 1.17
N ALA A 104 14.18 -6.26 0.04
CA ALA A 104 13.58 -6.74 -1.20
C ALA A 104 14.52 -7.54 -2.11
#